data_AF-A0ABD1I2P9-F1
#
_entry.id   AF-A0ABD1I2P9-F1
#
_cell.length_a   1.000
_cell.length_b   1.000
_cell.length_c   1.000
_cell.angle_alpha   90.00
_cell.angle_beta   90.00
_cell.angle_gamma   90.00
#
_symmetry.space_group_name_H-M   'P 1'
#
loop_
_entity.id
_entity.type
_entity.pdbx_description
1 polymer ?
#
loop_
_entity_poly.entity_id
_entity_poly.type
_entity_poly.pdbx_seq_one_letter_code
_entity_poly.pdbx_strand_id
1 'polypeptide(L)'
;MAALLLSALLLAAAAVASAYQFEVADETGWTKPTGKEGHTYNDWAAQNRFHIHDTLHFKYARDSVMEVSSADYLACNTSNPIAKFEDGSTVYELSRPGFFYFISGQPGHCKSGQRLIVRVMHPLQPELPPASAPTSGDSGWPELSSTAKLSVVSYSVAAFVALGVTFWLFL
;
A
#
# COMPACT_ATOMS: atom_id res chain seq x y z
N MET A 1 -32.75 12.41 -20.22
CA MET A 1 -32.34 12.86 -18.86
C MET A 1 -31.96 11.69 -17.95
N ALA A 2 -32.81 10.66 -17.80
CA ALA A 2 -32.49 9.49 -16.95
C ALA A 2 -31.22 8.70 -17.36
N ALA A 3 -30.98 8.51 -18.67
CA ALA A 3 -29.79 7.81 -19.17
C ALA A 3 -28.48 8.57 -18.88
N LEU A 4 -28.50 9.90 -18.90
CA LEU A 4 -27.35 10.74 -18.56
C LEU A 4 -27.02 10.62 -17.06
N LEU A 5 -28.04 10.61 -16.20
CA LEU A 5 -27.89 10.40 -14.76
C LEU A 5 -27.33 9.00 -14.44
N LEU A 6 -27.79 7.96 -15.14
CA LEU A 6 -27.26 6.60 -15.01
C LEU A 6 -25.80 6.48 -15.48
N SER A 7 -25.43 7.13 -16.58
CA SER A 7 -24.04 7.13 -17.07
C SER A 7 -23.07 7.89 -16.14
N ALA A 8 -23.52 9.00 -15.55
CA ALA A 8 -22.74 9.74 -14.55
C ALA A 8 -22.56 8.94 -13.25
N LEU A 9 -23.58 8.17 -12.85
CA LEU A 9 -23.50 7.28 -11.68
C LEU A 9 -22.55 6.09 -11.90
N LEU A 10 -22.49 5.56 -13.13
CA LEU A 10 -21.58 4.47 -13.51
C LEU A 10 -20.10 4.94 -13.61
N LEU A 11 -19.84 6.17 -14.07
CA LEU A 11 -18.48 6.75 -14.01
C LEU A 11 -18.06 7.11 -12.57
N ALA A 12 -19.01 7.44 -11.69
CA ALA A 12 -18.74 7.69 -10.28
C ALA A 12 -18.43 6.41 -9.47
N ALA A 13 -18.68 5.23 -10.02
CA ALA A 13 -18.35 3.93 -9.41
C ALA A 13 -16.88 3.50 -9.65
N ALA A 14 -16.00 4.42 -10.08
CA ALA A 14 -14.57 4.22 -9.91
C ALA A 14 -14.29 4.10 -8.39
N ALA A 15 -13.95 2.91 -7.93
CA ALA A 15 -13.67 2.64 -6.52
C ALA A 15 -12.62 3.65 -6.01
N VAL A 16 -13.06 4.61 -5.21
CA VAL A 16 -12.15 5.51 -4.51
C VAL A 16 -11.49 4.68 -3.41
N ALA A 17 -10.34 4.09 -3.71
CA ALA A 17 -9.49 3.49 -2.70
C ALA A 17 -8.94 4.63 -1.83
N SER A 18 -9.61 4.93 -0.72
CA SER A 18 -9.13 5.93 0.24
C SER A 18 -8.03 5.32 1.11
N ALA A 19 -6.88 5.99 1.18
CA ALA A 19 -5.87 5.73 2.19
C ALA A 19 -6.41 6.02 3.60
N TYR A 20 -6.11 5.15 4.57
CA TYR A 20 -6.49 5.31 5.96
C TYR A 20 -5.29 5.68 6.84
N GLN A 21 -5.50 6.55 7.84
CA GLN A 21 -4.47 6.88 8.83
C GLN A 21 -4.71 6.12 10.13
N PHE A 22 -3.74 5.31 10.53
CA PHE A 22 -3.72 4.60 11.80
C PHE A 22 -2.99 5.40 12.88
N GLU A 23 -3.64 5.61 14.01
CA GLU A 23 -2.99 6.17 15.21
C GLU A 23 -2.27 5.05 15.95
N VAL A 24 -0.94 5.10 16.02
CA VAL A 24 -0.14 3.98 16.54
C VAL A 24 -0.38 3.81 18.04
N ALA A 25 -0.84 2.60 18.43
CA ALA A 25 -1.25 2.25 19.80
C ALA A 25 -2.36 3.16 20.37
N ASP A 26 -3.23 3.67 19.49
CA ASP A 26 -4.44 4.42 19.82
C ASP A 26 -4.16 5.60 20.77
N GLU A 27 -4.75 5.63 21.97
CA GLU A 27 -4.56 6.70 22.95
C GLU A 27 -3.20 6.67 23.67
N THR A 28 -2.50 5.52 23.65
CA THR A 28 -1.21 5.35 24.33
C THR A 28 -0.09 6.08 23.60
N GLY A 29 -0.18 6.13 22.26
CA GLY A 29 0.85 6.70 21.40
C GLY A 29 2.18 5.92 21.43
N TRP A 30 3.23 6.54 20.92
CA TRP A 30 4.58 5.95 20.82
C TRP A 30 5.43 6.32 22.04
N THR A 31 5.31 5.53 23.10
CA THR A 31 6.01 5.68 24.37
C THR A 31 6.69 4.39 24.85
N LYS A 32 7.63 4.51 25.77
CA LYS A 32 8.34 3.35 26.34
C LYS A 32 7.38 2.48 27.15
N PRO A 33 7.23 1.18 26.82
CA PRO A 33 6.43 0.26 27.62
C PRO A 33 6.95 0.15 29.05
N THR A 34 6.02 0.09 29.98
CA THR A 34 6.25 -0.08 31.41
C THR A 34 6.14 -1.53 31.86
N GLY A 35 5.64 -2.41 30.98
CA GLY A 35 5.35 -3.82 31.26
C GLY A 35 4.00 -4.04 31.95
N LYS A 36 3.18 -2.99 32.08
CA LYS A 36 1.83 -3.05 32.67
C LYS A 36 0.73 -2.99 31.60
N GLU A 37 1.11 -2.78 30.35
CA GLU A 37 0.20 -2.70 29.22
C GLU A 37 -0.42 -4.07 28.94
N GLY A 38 -1.70 -4.09 28.56
CA GLY A 38 -2.40 -5.35 28.25
C GLY A 38 -2.03 -5.94 26.88
N HIS A 39 -1.36 -5.17 26.03
CA HIS A 39 -0.95 -5.56 24.68
C HIS A 39 0.31 -4.81 24.28
N THR A 40 1.10 -5.41 23.40
CA THR A 40 2.29 -4.79 22.79
C THR A 40 1.92 -4.02 21.52
N TYR A 41 2.85 -3.20 21.00
CA TYR A 41 2.70 -2.57 19.69
C TYR A 41 2.47 -3.58 18.56
N ASN A 42 3.09 -4.76 18.65
CA ASN A 42 2.92 -5.80 17.63
C ASN A 42 1.55 -6.49 17.75
N ASP A 43 0.98 -6.60 18.94
CA ASP A 43 -0.39 -7.09 19.13
C ASP A 43 -1.41 -6.08 18.57
N TRP A 44 -1.15 -4.78 18.73
CA TRP A 44 -1.93 -3.72 18.07
C TRP A 44 -1.84 -3.84 16.54
N ALA A 45 -0.64 -3.97 15.98
CA ALA A 45 -0.48 -4.12 14.53
C ALA A 45 -1.14 -5.38 13.97
N ALA A 46 -1.12 -6.49 14.72
CA ALA A 46 -1.76 -7.75 14.32
C ALA A 46 -3.28 -7.66 14.22
N GLN A 47 -3.91 -6.69 14.91
CA GLN A 47 -5.35 -6.45 14.84
C GLN A 47 -5.75 -5.55 13.67
N ASN A 48 -4.78 -4.96 12.97
CA ASN A 48 -5.00 -4.02 11.88
C ASN A 48 -4.65 -4.62 10.51
N ARG A 49 -5.23 -4.05 9.45
CA ARG A 49 -4.97 -4.46 8.06
C ARG A 49 -4.47 -3.26 7.27
N PHE A 50 -3.18 -3.26 6.97
CA PHE A 50 -2.51 -2.17 6.29
C PHE A 50 -2.45 -2.40 4.78
N HIS A 51 -2.77 -1.38 4.01
CA HIS A 51 -2.66 -1.32 2.57
C HIS A 51 -1.62 -0.28 2.14
N ILE A 52 -1.27 -0.32 0.86
CA ILE A 52 -0.40 0.70 0.28
C ILE A 52 -1.11 2.05 0.35
N HIS A 53 -0.36 3.11 0.65
CA HIS A 53 -0.80 4.49 0.89
C HIS A 53 -1.50 4.74 2.23
N ASP A 54 -1.80 3.71 3.02
CA ASP A 54 -2.17 3.94 4.43
C ASP A 54 -1.02 4.64 5.17
N THR A 55 -1.35 5.40 6.20
CA THR A 55 -0.38 6.13 7.00
C THR A 55 -0.38 5.67 8.45
N LEU A 56 0.80 5.74 9.09
CA LEU A 56 0.98 5.54 10.51
C LEU A 56 1.27 6.88 11.15
N HIS A 57 0.45 7.28 12.12
CA HIS A 57 0.67 8.48 12.90
C HIS A 57 1.27 8.12 14.26
N PHE A 58 2.53 8.47 14.44
CA PHE A 58 3.28 8.30 15.68
C PHE A 58 3.30 9.61 16.47
N LYS A 59 2.70 9.62 17.66
CA LYS A 59 2.79 10.72 18.62
C LYS A 59 3.75 10.35 19.75
N TYR A 60 4.77 11.17 20.01
CA TYR A 60 5.82 10.88 20.99
C TYR A 60 6.45 12.14 21.57
N ALA A 61 7.01 12.04 22.77
CA ALA A 61 7.67 13.15 23.45
C ALA A 61 9.09 12.75 23.87
N ARG A 62 10.10 13.51 23.41
CA ARG A 62 11.53 13.28 23.69
C ARG A 62 11.99 11.86 23.32
N ASP A 63 11.55 11.40 22.16
CA ASP A 63 11.92 10.12 21.57
C ASP A 63 12.07 10.32 20.05
N SER A 64 12.32 9.24 19.32
CA SER A 64 12.36 9.23 17.87
C SER A 64 11.66 8.00 17.32
N VAL A 65 11.20 8.08 16.08
CA VAL A 65 10.76 6.91 15.30
C VAL A 65 11.82 6.62 14.24
N MET A 66 12.31 5.37 14.20
CA MET A 66 13.28 4.94 13.20
C MET A 66 12.71 3.76 12.41
N GLU A 67 12.62 3.89 11.09
CA GLU A 67 12.48 2.72 10.21
C GLU A 67 13.84 2.03 10.09
N VAL A 68 13.89 0.72 10.25
CA VAL A 68 15.14 -0.06 10.26
C VAL A 68 15.00 -1.36 9.47
N SER A 69 16.13 -2.03 9.25
CA SER A 69 16.12 -3.39 8.70
C SER A 69 15.56 -4.40 9.72
N SER A 70 15.14 -5.58 9.26
CA SER A 70 14.71 -6.67 10.15
C SER A 70 15.81 -7.08 11.14
N ALA A 71 17.07 -7.10 10.70
CA ALA A 71 18.21 -7.43 11.55
C ALA A 71 18.42 -6.39 12.65
N ASP A 72 18.34 -5.10 12.29
CA ASP A 72 18.49 -4.00 13.24
C ASP A 72 17.31 -3.91 14.21
N TYR A 73 16.10 -4.24 13.77
CA TYR A 73 14.93 -4.38 14.64
C TYR A 73 15.14 -5.46 15.71
N LEU A 74 15.64 -6.63 15.31
CA LEU A 74 15.91 -7.73 16.24
C LEU A 74 17.02 -7.37 17.24
N ALA A 75 18.06 -6.68 16.77
CA ALA A 75 19.18 -6.25 17.59
C ALA A 75 18.90 -4.96 18.40
N CYS A 76 17.80 -4.26 18.11
CA CYS A 76 17.58 -2.87 18.55
C CYS A 76 18.77 -1.96 18.21
N ASN A 77 19.30 -2.08 17.00
CA ASN A 77 20.41 -1.28 16.51
C ASN A 77 19.89 0.03 15.90
N THR A 78 20.31 1.15 16.47
CA THR A 78 19.89 2.50 16.07
C THR A 78 20.92 3.22 15.20
N SER A 79 22.02 2.55 14.84
CA SER A 79 23.19 3.21 14.22
C SER A 79 22.93 3.63 12.78
N ASN A 80 22.21 2.82 12.01
CA ASN A 80 22.00 3.00 10.57
C ASN A 80 20.51 2.84 10.20
N PRO A 81 19.64 3.77 10.64
CA PRO A 81 18.23 3.69 10.28
C PRO A 81 18.02 3.99 8.79
N ILE A 82 16.98 3.39 8.21
CA ILE A 82 16.51 3.69 6.86
C ILE A 82 15.91 5.10 6.83
N ALA A 83 15.12 5.43 7.86
CA ALA A 83 14.57 6.76 8.09
C ALA A 83 14.53 7.05 9.59
N LYS A 84 14.68 8.32 9.97
CA LYS A 84 14.63 8.78 11.36
C LYS A 84 13.79 10.05 11.47
N PHE A 85 12.90 10.08 12.46
CA PHE A 85 12.01 11.19 12.74
C PHE A 85 12.11 11.58 14.21
N GLU A 86 12.20 12.88 14.49
CA GLU A 86 12.35 13.48 15.82
C GLU A 86 11.43 14.69 16.01
N ASP A 87 10.35 14.77 15.23
CA ASP A 87 9.40 15.89 15.21
C ASP A 87 8.33 15.80 16.31
N GLY A 88 8.24 14.67 17.01
CA GLY A 88 7.27 14.41 18.08
C GLY A 88 5.87 14.01 17.59
N SER A 89 5.61 14.14 16.28
CA SER A 89 4.32 13.81 15.66
C SER A 89 4.56 13.46 14.19
N THR A 90 4.97 12.22 13.93
CA THR A 90 5.35 11.76 12.60
C THR A 90 4.19 11.06 11.91
N VAL A 91 3.85 11.49 10.68
CA VAL A 91 2.96 10.73 9.78
C VAL A 91 3.82 10.03 8.74
N TYR A 92 3.79 8.70 8.72
CA TYR A 92 4.60 7.86 7.85
C TYR A 92 3.73 7.11 6.84
N GLU A 93 3.97 7.28 5.54
CA GLU A 93 3.22 6.60 4.47
C GLU A 93 3.78 5.21 4.14
N LEU A 94 2.89 4.23 4.07
CA LEU A 94 3.19 2.86 3.69
C LEU A 94 3.19 2.71 2.16
N SER A 95 4.32 3.03 1.54
CA SER A 95 4.43 3.15 0.07
C SER A 95 4.62 1.83 -0.70
N ARG A 96 4.83 0.70 0.00
CA ARG A 96 5.14 -0.59 -0.63
C ARG A 96 4.52 -1.75 0.14
N PRO A 97 4.21 -2.88 -0.50
CA PRO A 97 3.78 -4.08 0.21
C PRO A 97 4.95 -4.71 0.97
N GLY A 98 4.65 -5.54 1.97
CA GLY A 98 5.66 -6.25 2.77
C GLY A 98 5.82 -5.69 4.17
N PHE A 99 7.00 -5.88 4.76
CA PHE A 99 7.25 -5.54 6.17
C PHE A 99 7.98 -4.21 6.32
N PHE A 100 7.52 -3.42 7.28
CA PHE A 100 8.20 -2.25 7.81
C PHE A 100 8.51 -2.50 9.28
N TYR A 101 9.70 -2.11 9.71
CA TYR A 101 10.17 -2.33 11.07
C TYR A 101 10.51 -0.98 11.68
N PHE A 102 9.83 -0.64 12.78
CA PHE A 102 10.02 0.62 13.49
C PHE A 102 10.57 0.36 14.88
N ILE A 103 11.53 1.18 15.31
CA ILE A 103 12.08 1.15 16.67
C ILE A 103 12.19 2.56 17.24
N SER A 104 12.14 2.67 18.57
CA SER A 104 12.57 3.90 19.25
C SER A 104 14.09 4.03 19.17
N GLY A 105 14.56 5.27 18.95
CA GLY A 105 15.99 5.59 18.95
C GLY A 105 16.55 5.90 20.35
N GLN A 106 15.68 6.07 21.35
CA GLN A 106 16.09 6.40 22.70
C GLN A 106 16.74 5.18 23.39
N PRO A 107 17.87 5.35 24.10
CA PRO A 107 18.57 4.23 24.73
C PRO A 107 17.68 3.36 25.63
N GLY A 108 17.65 2.07 25.32
CA GLY A 108 16.91 1.06 26.08
C GLY A 108 15.43 0.94 25.75
N HIS A 109 14.82 1.91 25.06
CA HIS A 109 13.37 1.91 24.77
C HIS A 109 12.95 0.77 23.83
N CYS A 110 13.68 0.56 22.73
CA CYS A 110 13.45 -0.58 21.83
C CYS A 110 13.52 -1.93 22.57
N LYS A 111 14.53 -2.10 23.45
CA LYS A 111 14.70 -3.33 24.25
C LYS A 111 13.59 -3.51 25.29
N SER A 112 13.01 -2.41 25.78
CA SER A 112 11.82 -2.41 26.62
C SER A 112 10.52 -2.68 25.83
N GLY A 113 10.59 -2.85 24.51
CA GLY A 113 9.45 -3.21 23.67
C GLY A 113 8.86 -2.06 22.85
N GLN A 114 9.45 -0.86 22.86
CA GLN A 114 9.02 0.24 21.99
C GLN A 114 9.51 0.03 20.55
N ARG A 115 8.87 -0.95 19.90
CA ARG A 115 9.21 -1.44 18.57
C ARG A 115 7.97 -2.05 17.92
N LEU A 116 7.82 -1.87 16.62
CA LEU A 116 6.62 -2.20 15.86
C LEU A 116 6.97 -2.84 14.53
N ILE A 117 6.26 -3.91 14.17
CA ILE A 117 6.29 -4.55 12.86
C ILE A 117 4.96 -4.29 12.18
N VAL A 118 5.00 -3.68 11.00
CA VAL A 118 3.82 -3.46 10.17
C VAL A 118 3.91 -4.33 8.92
N ARG A 119 2.85 -5.09 8.64
CA ARG A 119 2.73 -5.90 7.42
C ARG A 119 1.71 -5.27 6.48
N VAL A 120 2.20 -4.73 5.38
CA VAL A 120 1.39 -4.16 4.30
C VAL A 120 1.00 -5.25 3.31
N MET A 121 -0.29 -5.33 3.01
CA MET A 121 -0.84 -6.32 2.10
C MET A 121 -0.36 -6.08 0.65
N HIS A 122 -0.13 -7.18 -0.07
CA HIS A 122 0.07 -7.11 -1.51
C HIS A 122 -1.28 -6.82 -2.17
N PRO A 123 -1.34 -5.91 -3.17
CA PRO A 123 -2.51 -5.78 -4.01
C PRO A 123 -2.86 -7.14 -4.60
N LEU A 124 -4.16 -7.49 -4.59
CA LEU A 124 -4.62 -8.65 -5.33
C LEU A 124 -4.31 -8.39 -6.82
N GLN A 125 -3.43 -9.20 -7.41
CA GLN A 125 -3.33 -9.23 -8.86
C GLN A 125 -4.65 -9.76 -9.42
N PRO A 126 -5.20 -9.17 -10.50
CA PRO A 126 -6.29 -9.80 -11.23
C PRO A 126 -5.85 -11.21 -11.62
N GLU A 127 -6.58 -12.22 -11.16
CA GLU A 127 -6.33 -13.60 -11.52
C GLU A 127 -6.49 -13.72 -13.04
N LEU A 128 -5.39 -13.98 -13.76
CA LEU A 128 -5.49 -14.40 -15.15
C LEU A 128 -6.26 -15.74 -15.17
N PRO A 129 -7.21 -15.93 -16.09
CA PRO A 129 -7.93 -17.21 -16.17
C PRO A 129 -6.91 -18.36 -16.31
N PRO A 130 -7.15 -19.52 -15.67
CA PRO A 130 -6.21 -20.62 -15.71
C PRO A 130 -5.93 -21.01 -17.17
N ALA A 131 -4.65 -20.95 -17.56
CA ALA A 131 -4.22 -21.41 -18.88
C ALA A 131 -4.57 -22.90 -19.02
N SER A 132 -5.22 -23.24 -20.13
CA SER A 132 -5.53 -24.63 -20.48
C SER A 132 -4.22 -25.44 -20.58
N ALA A 133 -4.19 -26.63 -19.97
CA ALA A 133 -3.02 -27.49 -19.98
C ALA A 133 -2.56 -27.84 -21.42
N PRO A 134 -1.25 -27.97 -21.70
CA PRO A 134 -0.78 -28.31 -23.03
C PRO A 134 -1.04 -29.80 -23.32
N THR A 135 -1.75 -30.07 -24.41
CA THR A 135 -1.86 -31.41 -24.99
C THR A 135 -0.50 -31.83 -25.54
N SER A 136 -0.01 -32.98 -25.07
CA SER A 136 1.18 -33.67 -25.58
C SER A 136 1.04 -33.98 -27.08
N GLY A 137 1.94 -33.42 -27.90
CA GLY A 137 2.07 -33.74 -29.32
C GLY A 137 3.43 -33.27 -29.83
N ASP A 138 4.21 -34.24 -30.30
CA ASP A 138 5.61 -34.16 -30.70
C ASP A 138 5.82 -33.47 -32.07
N SER A 139 7.06 -32.97 -32.25
CA SER A 139 7.74 -32.55 -33.48
C SER A 139 7.49 -31.15 -34.07
N GLY A 140 8.59 -30.38 -34.14
CA GLY A 140 8.82 -29.34 -35.15
C GLY A 140 8.90 -27.92 -34.62
N TRP A 141 10.08 -27.48 -34.17
CA TRP A 141 10.40 -26.05 -34.16
C TRP A 141 10.45 -25.55 -35.62
N PRO A 142 9.84 -24.40 -35.89
CA PRO A 142 10.71 -23.31 -36.28
C PRO A 142 10.39 -21.99 -35.54
N GLU A 143 11.48 -21.29 -35.30
CA GLU A 143 11.65 -19.83 -35.31
C GLU A 143 10.84 -18.94 -34.35
N LEU A 144 11.62 -18.18 -33.57
CA LEU A 144 11.27 -16.86 -33.09
C LEU A 144 10.71 -16.00 -34.23
N SER A 145 9.42 -15.70 -34.16
CA SER A 145 8.86 -14.50 -34.78
C SER A 145 8.21 -13.65 -33.68
N SER A 146 9.04 -12.88 -32.98
CA SER A 146 8.57 -11.82 -32.09
C SER A 146 8.15 -10.63 -32.93
N THR A 147 6.96 -10.71 -33.50
CA THR A 147 6.21 -9.54 -33.96
C THR A 147 4.89 -9.48 -33.20
N ALA A 148 4.97 -9.28 -31.89
CA ALA A 148 3.87 -8.72 -31.14
C ALA A 148 3.74 -7.26 -31.58
N LYS A 149 2.83 -7.00 -32.53
CA LYS A 149 2.38 -5.64 -32.82
C LYS A 149 1.80 -5.07 -31.53
N LEU A 150 2.58 -4.25 -30.83
CA LEU A 150 2.05 -3.30 -29.86
C LEU A 150 1.25 -2.27 -30.64
N SER A 151 0.00 -2.59 -30.92
CA SER A 151 -1.00 -1.60 -31.27
C SER A 151 -1.96 -1.50 -30.11
N VAL A 152 -1.48 -0.97 -28.98
CA VAL A 152 -2.37 -0.36 -28.00
C VAL A 152 -2.79 0.96 -28.63
N VAL A 153 -3.82 0.91 -29.48
CA VAL A 153 -4.50 2.16 -29.80
C VAL A 153 -5.32 2.51 -28.57
N SER A 154 -4.78 3.46 -27.81
CA SER A 154 -5.53 4.22 -26.83
C SER A 154 -6.60 5.01 -27.57
N TYR A 155 -7.75 4.38 -27.81
CA TYR A 155 -8.97 5.10 -28.14
C TYR A 155 -9.73 5.34 -26.85
N SER A 156 -9.17 6.20 -26.01
CA SER A 156 -9.93 6.87 -24.97
C SER A 156 -10.13 8.32 -25.41
N VAL A 157 -11.41 8.71 -25.40
CA VAL A 157 -11.95 10.08 -25.43
C VAL A 157 -12.41 10.65 -26.80
N ALA A 158 -11.79 10.35 -27.96
CA ALA A 158 -12.19 11.09 -29.19
C ALA A 158 -13.48 10.61 -29.91
N ALA A 159 -13.81 9.32 -29.90
CA ALA A 159 -14.92 8.79 -30.73
C ALA A 159 -16.32 9.12 -30.20
N PHE A 160 -16.49 9.32 -28.89
CA PHE A 160 -17.78 9.71 -28.31
C PHE A 160 -18.00 11.22 -28.24
N VAL A 161 -16.94 12.03 -28.38
CA VAL A 161 -17.09 13.47 -28.59
C VAL A 161 -17.49 13.76 -30.04
N ALA A 162 -16.93 13.06 -31.03
CA ALA A 162 -17.24 13.31 -32.44
C ALA A 162 -18.69 12.93 -32.84
N LEU A 163 -19.27 11.85 -32.29
CA LEU A 163 -20.66 11.46 -32.56
C LEU A 163 -21.69 12.24 -31.73
N GLY A 164 -21.28 12.82 -30.59
CA GLY A 164 -22.11 13.73 -29.80
C GLY A 164 -22.18 15.14 -30.38
N VAL A 165 -21.07 15.64 -30.95
CA VAL A 165 -21.03 16.99 -31.56
C VAL A 165 -21.73 17.00 -32.93
N THR A 166 -21.69 15.91 -33.71
CA THR A 166 -22.43 15.84 -34.99
C THR A 166 -23.94 15.70 -34.78
N PHE A 167 -24.39 15.01 -33.72
CA PHE A 167 -25.82 14.93 -33.38
C PHE A 167 -26.37 16.26 -32.83
N TRP A 168 -25.53 17.14 -32.27
CA TRP A 168 -25.93 18.48 -31.80
C TRP A 168 -25.92 19.57 -32.90
N LEU A 169 -25.33 19.29 -34.07
CA LEU A 169 -25.31 20.22 -35.21
C LEU A 169 -26.39 19.95 -36.27
N PHE A 170 -27.14 18.85 -36.16
CA PHE A 170 -28.23 18.49 -37.08
C PHE A 170 -29.59 18.32 -36.39
N LEU A 171 -29.75 18.85 -35.17
CA LEU A 171 -31.05 19.12 -34.53
C LEU A 171 -31.21 20.61 -34.25
#